data_AF-A0A399ET70-F1
#
_entry.id   AF-A0A399ET70-F1
#
_cell.length_a   1.000
_cell.length_b   1.000
_cell.length_c   1.000
_cell.angle_alpha   90.00
_cell.angle_beta   90.00
_cell.angle_gamma   90.00
#
_symmetry.space_group_name_H-M   'P 1'
#
loop_
_entity.id
_entity.type
_entity.pdbx_description
1 polymer ?
#
loop_
_entity_poly.entity_id
_entity_poly.type
_entity_poly.pdbx_seq_one_letter_code
_entity_poly.pdbx_strand_id
1 'polypeptide(L)'
;MTAYPKVMQPAKTTTLSLPHLLRRVVGIYLGVGVFYLLGSPFFGFPLPTPLQMLELLLAVVLGSLLGVGFSWFWPLPAGRGWERVARTLLLSIPALGLGLTLQLLLQGPQAQQAIFLVFALAAWLASGFIARLPGEAKAAEQGKG
;
A
#
# COMPACT_ATOMS: atom_id res chain seq x y z
N MET A 1 -0.65 -11.38 -46.41
CA MET A 1 -0.65 -11.68 -44.96
C MET A 1 0.02 -10.51 -44.25
N THR A 2 -0.78 -9.56 -43.79
CA THR A 2 -0.33 -8.32 -43.14
C THR A 2 0.05 -8.60 -41.69
N ALA A 3 1.36 -8.54 -41.41
CA ALA A 3 1.89 -8.67 -40.06
C ALA A 3 1.52 -7.41 -39.25
N TYR A 4 0.71 -7.58 -38.21
CA TYR A 4 0.40 -6.50 -37.27
C TYR A 4 1.64 -6.10 -36.47
N PRO A 5 1.90 -4.80 -36.26
CA PRO A 5 3.05 -4.34 -35.51
C PRO A 5 2.89 -4.70 -34.02
N LYS A 6 3.99 -5.18 -33.43
CA LYS A 6 4.14 -5.72 -32.05
C LYS A 6 3.77 -4.73 -30.92
N VAL A 7 3.35 -3.52 -31.25
CA VAL A 7 3.02 -2.40 -30.34
C VAL A 7 1.58 -2.44 -29.84
N MET A 8 0.70 -3.25 -30.43
CA MET A 8 -0.70 -3.38 -30.04
C MET A 8 -1.02 -4.71 -29.35
N GLN A 9 -0.10 -5.26 -28.53
CA GLN A 9 -0.53 -6.29 -27.60
C GLN A 9 -1.32 -5.59 -26.48
N PRO A 10 -2.63 -5.88 -26.29
CA PRO A 10 -3.31 -5.44 -25.09
C PRO A 10 -2.47 -5.98 -23.93
N ALA A 11 -2.13 -5.09 -23.01
CA ALA A 11 -1.34 -5.44 -21.83
C ALA A 11 -1.89 -6.75 -21.28
N LYS A 12 -1.01 -7.66 -20.85
CA LYS A 12 -1.41 -8.68 -19.90
C LYS A 12 -1.88 -7.91 -18.66
N THR A 13 -3.14 -7.50 -18.66
CA THR A 13 -3.95 -7.33 -17.47
C THR A 13 -3.84 -8.69 -16.82
N THR A 14 -2.82 -8.85 -15.96
CA THR A 14 -2.79 -9.94 -15.01
C THR A 14 -4.14 -9.86 -14.35
N THR A 15 -5.03 -10.78 -14.74
CA THR A 15 -6.36 -10.88 -14.20
C THR A 15 -6.15 -10.95 -12.71
N LEU A 16 -6.51 -9.87 -12.03
CA LEU A 16 -6.31 -9.65 -10.61
C LEU A 16 -7.26 -10.61 -9.90
N SER A 17 -6.93 -11.90 -9.96
CA SER A 17 -7.78 -12.97 -9.48
C SER A 17 -7.86 -12.83 -7.98
N LEU A 18 -9.09 -12.91 -7.46
CA LEU A 18 -9.42 -12.87 -6.04
C LEU A 18 -8.40 -13.62 -5.14
N PRO A 19 -7.92 -14.84 -5.49
CA PRO A 19 -6.89 -15.54 -4.69
C PRO A 19 -5.54 -14.80 -4.60
N HIS A 20 -5.10 -14.10 -5.65
CA HIS A 20 -3.84 -13.35 -5.62
C HIS A 20 -3.95 -12.10 -4.73
N LEU A 21 -5.10 -11.43 -4.75
CA LEU A 21 -5.40 -10.33 -3.84
C LEU A 21 -5.41 -10.79 -2.39
N LEU A 22 -6.17 -11.85 -2.10
CA LEU A 22 -6.23 -12.44 -0.76
C LEU A 22 -4.85 -12.83 -0.24
N ARG A 23 -4.07 -13.59 -1.03
CA ARG A 23 -2.71 -13.99 -0.65
C ARG A 23 -1.83 -12.80 -0.32
N ARG A 24 -1.98 -11.68 -1.06
CA ARG A 24 -1.17 -10.48 -0.85
C ARG A 24 -1.63 -9.68 0.37
N VAL A 25 -2.94 -9.55 0.60
CA VAL A 25 -3.49 -8.93 1.83
C VAL A 25 -3.08 -9.74 3.06
N VAL A 26 -3.16 -11.07 2.99
CA VAL A 26 -2.66 -11.96 4.05
C VAL A 26 -1.15 -11.76 4.25
N GLY A 27 -0.37 -11.64 3.17
CA GLY A 27 1.06 -11.35 3.27
C GLY A 27 1.37 -10.01 3.92
N ILE A 28 0.59 -8.96 3.61
CA ILE A 28 0.69 -7.64 4.27
C ILE A 28 0.32 -7.78 5.74
N TYR A 29 -0.79 -8.45 6.06
CA TYR A 29 -1.24 -8.66 7.43
C TYR A 29 -0.18 -9.40 8.26
N LEU A 30 0.42 -10.46 7.72
CA LEU A 30 1.50 -11.19 8.38
C LEU A 30 2.76 -10.33 8.53
N GLY A 31 3.16 -9.59 7.49
CA GLY A 31 4.32 -8.71 7.56
C GLY A 31 4.15 -7.60 8.59
N VAL A 32 2.97 -7.01 8.66
CA VAL A 32 2.62 -5.98 9.64
C VAL A 32 2.49 -6.57 11.05
N GLY A 33 1.96 -7.79 11.18
CA GLY A 33 1.93 -8.54 12.43
C GLY A 33 3.33 -8.83 12.97
N VAL A 34 4.26 -9.25 12.11
CA VAL A 34 5.68 -9.42 12.46
C VAL A 34 6.28 -8.08 12.87
N PHE A 35 6.03 -7.00 12.13
CA PHE A 35 6.51 -5.67 12.49
C PHE A 35 5.98 -5.22 13.87
N TYR A 36 4.71 -5.47 14.17
CA TYR A 36 4.10 -5.15 15.46
C TYR A 36 4.76 -5.94 16.59
N LEU A 37 4.96 -7.25 16.41
CA LEU A 37 5.59 -8.12 17.41
C LEU A 37 7.07 -7.77 17.63
N LEU A 38 7.79 -7.47 16.55
CA LEU A 38 9.18 -7.01 16.65
C LEU A 38 9.27 -5.62 17.26
N GLY A 39 8.31 -4.73 16.99
CA GLY A 39 8.26 -3.37 17.53
C GLY A 39 7.81 -3.32 18.99
N SER A 40 7.01 -4.29 19.47
CA SER A 40 6.53 -4.39 20.85
C SER A 40 7.65 -4.21 21.90
N PRO A 41 8.81 -4.91 21.84
CA PRO A 41 9.90 -4.70 22.80
C PRO A 41 10.60 -3.34 22.66
N PHE A 42 10.64 -2.71 21.48
CA PHE A 42 11.32 -1.42 21.27
C PHE A 42 10.46 -0.22 21.62
N PHE A 43 9.15 -0.31 21.39
CA PHE A 43 8.20 0.78 21.57
C PHE A 43 7.28 0.60 22.79
N GLY A 44 7.39 -0.53 23.50
CA GLY A 44 6.64 -0.82 24.72
C GLY A 44 5.16 -1.17 24.49
N PHE A 45 4.78 -1.57 23.26
CA PHE A 45 3.38 -1.88 22.95
C PHE A 45 2.96 -3.21 23.61
N PRO A 46 1.79 -3.27 24.26
CA PRO A 46 1.27 -4.51 24.82
C PRO A 46 0.89 -5.51 23.71
N LEU A 47 0.91 -6.80 24.08
CA LEU A 47 0.41 -7.88 23.22
C LEU A 47 -1.07 -7.63 22.89
N PRO A 48 -1.46 -7.76 21.60
CA PRO A 48 -2.82 -7.46 21.18
C PRO A 48 -3.78 -8.53 21.69
N THR A 49 -4.90 -8.10 22.27
CA THR A 49 -6.03 -8.98 22.61
C THR A 49 -6.72 -9.48 21.33
N PRO A 50 -7.54 -10.55 21.39
CA PRO A 50 -8.25 -11.05 20.21
C PRO A 50 -9.10 -9.98 19.50
N LEU A 51 -9.73 -9.09 20.27
CA LEU A 51 -10.48 -7.95 19.72
C LEU A 51 -9.56 -6.98 18.98
N GLN A 52 -8.41 -6.66 19.57
CA GLN A 52 -7.43 -5.79 18.93
C GLN A 52 -6.80 -6.42 17.68
N MET A 53 -6.67 -7.75 17.61
CA MET A 53 -6.26 -8.40 16.37
C MET A 53 -7.25 -8.14 15.23
N LEU A 54 -8.56 -8.07 15.52
CA LEU A 54 -9.57 -7.70 14.54
C LEU A 54 -9.45 -6.23 14.11
N GLU A 55 -9.14 -5.33 15.05
CA GLU A 55 -8.87 -3.91 14.75
C GLU A 55 -7.63 -3.74 13.88
N LEU A 56 -6.56 -4.49 14.15
CA LEU A 56 -5.37 -4.55 13.29
C LEU A 56 -5.71 -5.05 11.90
N LEU A 57 -6.55 -6.09 11.78
CA LEU A 57 -6.99 -6.60 10.49
C LEU A 57 -7.77 -5.53 9.73
N LEU A 58 -8.69 -4.83 10.40
CA LEU A 58 -9.44 -3.73 9.81
C LEU A 58 -8.51 -2.60 9.34
N ALA A 59 -7.53 -2.21 10.16
CA ALA A 59 -6.53 -1.22 9.80
C ALA A 59 -5.71 -1.63 8.57
N VAL A 60 -5.33 -2.91 8.47
CA VAL A 60 -4.62 -3.44 7.30
C VAL A 60 -5.50 -3.43 6.06
N VAL A 61 -6.77 -3.82 6.16
CA VAL A 61 -7.71 -3.80 5.03
C VAL A 61 -7.93 -2.37 4.55
N LEU A 62 -8.28 -1.45 5.45
CA LEU A 62 -8.54 -0.05 5.10
C LEU A 62 -7.29 0.67 4.61
N GLY A 63 -6.14 0.45 5.27
CA GLY A 63 -4.85 0.97 4.82
C GLY A 63 -4.54 0.44 3.42
N SER A 64 -4.73 -0.85 3.17
CA SER A 64 -4.50 -1.44 1.85
C SER A 64 -5.39 -0.81 0.77
N LEU A 65 -6.67 -0.59 1.06
CA LEU A 65 -7.60 0.10 0.15
C LEU A 65 -7.14 1.52 -0.16
N LEU A 66 -6.69 2.28 0.85
CA LEU A 66 -6.12 3.60 0.66
C LEU A 66 -4.87 3.56 -0.24
N GLY A 67 -3.97 2.62 0.00
CA GLY A 67 -2.76 2.45 -0.81
C GLY A 67 -3.08 2.15 -2.29
N VAL A 68 -4.05 1.27 -2.53
CA VAL A 68 -4.53 0.95 -3.88
C VAL A 68 -5.18 2.18 -4.53
N GLY A 69 -6.07 2.88 -3.81
CA GLY A 69 -6.73 4.09 -4.29
C GLY A 69 -5.74 5.22 -4.61
N PHE A 70 -4.73 5.42 -3.76
CA PHE A 70 -3.65 6.37 -4.02
C PHE A 70 -2.86 5.98 -5.27
N SER A 71 -2.71 4.69 -5.55
CA SER A 71 -2.00 4.22 -6.74
C SER A 71 -2.79 4.39 -8.02
N TRP A 72 -4.12 4.52 -7.94
CA TRP A 72 -4.94 4.93 -9.08
C TRP A 72 -4.70 6.40 -9.42
N PHE A 73 -4.67 7.27 -8.41
CA PHE A 73 -4.45 8.71 -8.61
C PHE A 73 -3.00 9.01 -9.02
N TRP A 74 -2.04 8.37 -8.36
CA TRP A 74 -0.62 8.53 -8.62
C TRP A 74 0.04 7.15 -8.80
N PRO A 75 0.03 6.57 -10.01
CA PRO A 75 0.62 5.26 -10.26
C PRO A 75 2.15 5.29 -10.10
N LEU A 76 2.71 4.15 -9.71
CA LEU A 76 4.11 4.06 -9.30
C LEU A 76 5.04 4.24 -10.51
N PRO A 77 6.02 5.17 -10.47
CA PRO A 77 6.93 5.42 -11.59
C PRO A 77 7.74 4.17 -11.94
N ALA A 78 7.94 3.94 -13.25
CA ALA A 78 8.76 2.84 -13.77
C ALA A 78 10.26 3.04 -13.46
N GLY A 79 10.70 4.30 -13.44
CA GLY A 79 12.08 4.67 -13.08
C GLY A 79 12.35 4.58 -11.57
N ARG A 80 13.57 4.19 -11.21
CA ARG A 80 14.11 4.38 -9.86
C ARG A 80 14.64 5.82 -9.78
N GLY A 81 13.87 6.73 -9.19
CA GLY A 81 14.24 8.15 -9.08
C GLY A 81 13.52 8.85 -7.93
N TRP A 82 13.80 10.14 -7.76
CA TRP A 82 13.28 10.99 -6.67
C TRP A 82 11.75 10.99 -6.59
N GLU A 83 11.07 10.89 -7.74
CA GLU A 83 9.62 10.81 -7.82
C GLU A 83 9.02 9.65 -7.00
N ARG A 84 9.70 8.48 -6.97
CA ARG A 84 9.26 7.35 -6.13
C ARG A 84 9.31 7.70 -4.64
N VAL A 85 10.38 8.36 -4.20
CA VAL A 85 10.58 8.76 -2.80
C VAL A 85 9.54 9.80 -2.40
N ALA A 86 9.37 10.84 -3.22
CA ALA A 86 8.38 11.88 -3.01
C ALA A 86 6.97 11.30 -2.92
N ARG A 87 6.60 10.39 -3.84
CA ARG A 87 5.32 9.69 -3.83
C ARG A 87 5.09 8.92 -2.52
N THR A 88 6.10 8.17 -2.06
CA THR A 88 5.98 7.40 -0.81
C THR A 88 5.86 8.29 0.42
N LEU A 89 6.58 9.41 0.45
CA LEU A 89 6.45 10.41 1.53
C LEU A 89 5.08 11.07 1.49
N LEU A 90 4.60 11.45 0.30
CA LEU A 90 3.28 12.06 0.11
C LEU A 90 2.14 11.14 0.53
N LEU A 91 2.26 9.83 0.32
CA LEU A 91 1.29 8.84 0.80
C LEU A 91 1.33 8.69 2.33
N SER A 92 2.50 8.82 2.94
CA SER A 92 2.65 8.63 4.39
C SER A 92 1.84 9.66 5.19
N ILE A 93 1.72 10.90 4.70
CA ILE A 93 0.97 11.98 5.37
C ILE A 93 -0.52 11.63 5.56
N PRO A 94 -1.31 11.38 4.48
CA PRO A 94 -2.71 11.01 4.63
C PRO A 94 -2.86 9.64 5.30
N ALA A 95 -1.92 8.71 5.11
CA ALA A 95 -2.01 7.40 5.74
C ALA A 95 -1.81 7.48 7.26
N LEU A 96 -0.85 8.27 7.75
CA LEU A 96 -0.65 8.50 9.18
C LEU A 96 -1.82 9.28 9.78
N GLY A 97 -2.30 10.32 9.10
CA GLY A 97 -3.46 11.10 9.55
C GLY A 97 -4.73 10.25 9.70
N LEU A 98 -5.07 9.46 8.67
CA LEU A 98 -6.22 8.55 8.71
C LEU A 98 -6.01 7.42 9.73
N GLY A 99 -4.80 6.89 9.84
CA GLY A 99 -4.45 5.89 10.83
C GLY A 99 -4.63 6.38 12.27
N LEU A 100 -4.24 7.63 12.56
CA LEU A 100 -4.44 8.27 13.86
C LEU A 100 -5.94 8.49 14.13
N THR A 101 -6.69 8.99 13.15
CA THR A 101 -8.15 9.15 13.30
C THR A 101 -8.83 7.81 13.56
N LEU A 102 -8.45 6.76 12.83
CA LEU A 102 -9.01 5.42 13.02
C LEU A 102 -8.66 4.87 14.42
N GLN A 103 -7.44 5.10 14.88
CA GLN A 103 -7.01 4.74 16.23
C GLN A 103 -7.82 5.45 17.31
N LEU A 104 -8.05 6.76 17.17
CA LEU A 104 -8.87 7.53 18.10
C LEU A 104 -10.34 7.07 18.11
N LEU A 105 -10.87 6.65 16.96
CA LEU A 105 -12.24 6.14 16.84
C LEU A 105 -12.42 4.75 17.46
N LEU A 106 -11.45 3.85 17.29
CA LEU A 106 -11.55 2.47 17.76
C LEU A 106 -11.11 2.30 19.22
N GLN A 107 -10.04 2.98 19.64
CA GLN A 107 -9.40 2.79 20.94
C GLN A 107 -9.43 4.02 21.86
N GLY A 108 -9.90 5.16 21.35
CA GLY A 108 -9.95 6.41 22.11
C GLY A 108 -8.57 7.04 22.36
N PRO A 109 -8.48 8.05 23.26
CA PRO A 109 -7.25 8.79 23.54
C PRO A 109 -6.16 7.97 24.24
N GLN A 110 -6.53 6.87 24.90
CA GLN A 110 -5.60 5.94 25.56
C GLN A 110 -5.23 4.76 24.67
N ALA A 111 -5.12 5.00 23.37
CA ALA A 111 -4.71 3.97 22.43
C ALA A 111 -3.28 3.50 22.72
N GLN A 112 -3.15 2.30 23.28
CA GLN A 112 -1.88 1.66 23.61
C GLN A 112 -1.22 0.99 22.40
N GLN A 113 -1.89 1.01 21.24
CA GLN A 113 -1.45 0.27 20.05
C GLN A 113 -0.99 1.17 18.91
N ALA A 114 -0.17 0.57 18.06
CA ALA A 114 0.38 1.18 16.86
C ALA A 114 -0.56 1.11 15.64
N ILE A 115 -1.88 1.27 15.81
CA ILE A 115 -2.86 1.16 14.70
C ILE A 115 -2.52 2.13 13.57
N PHE A 116 -2.13 3.36 13.90
CA PHE A 116 -1.76 4.35 12.89
C PHE A 116 -0.53 3.92 12.06
N LEU A 117 0.47 3.28 12.68
CA LEU A 117 1.65 2.75 11.98
C LEU A 117 1.30 1.54 11.14
N VAL A 118 0.51 0.61 11.68
CA VAL A 118 -0.02 -0.57 10.98
C VAL A 118 -0.78 -0.14 9.72
N PHE A 119 -1.67 0.84 9.87
CA PHE A 119 -2.45 1.40 8.76
C PHE A 119 -1.54 2.04 7.71
N ALA A 120 -0.59 2.89 8.13
CA ALA A 120 0.33 3.57 7.22
C ALA A 120 1.22 2.58 6.46
N LEU A 121 1.72 1.55 7.14
CA LEU A 121 2.54 0.50 6.55
C LEU A 121 1.75 -0.34 5.55
N ALA A 122 0.51 -0.70 5.89
CA ALA A 122 -0.38 -1.41 4.97
C ALA A 122 -0.70 -0.58 3.72
N ALA A 123 -0.99 0.72 3.87
CA ALA A 123 -1.19 1.63 2.75
C ALA A 123 0.05 1.76 1.88
N TRP A 124 1.22 1.86 2.50
CA TRP A 124 2.48 1.96 1.77
C TRP A 124 2.76 0.71 0.93
N LEU A 125 2.68 -0.47 1.53
CA LEU A 125 2.85 -1.76 0.85
C LEU A 125 1.82 -1.96 -0.27
N ALA A 126 0.57 -1.57 -0.01
CA ALA A 126 -0.51 -1.65 -1.00
C ALA A 126 -0.38 -0.63 -2.13
N SER A 127 0.34 0.47 -1.92
CA SER A 127 0.58 1.44 -2.97
C SER A 127 1.50 0.95 -4.09
N GLY A 128 2.14 -0.20 -3.88
CA GLY A 128 2.98 -0.87 -4.87
C GLY A 128 2.20 -1.67 -5.92
N PHE A 129 0.88 -1.78 -5.79
CA PHE A 129 0.09 -2.70 -6.61
C PHE A 129 -0.03 -2.28 -8.07
N ILE A 130 0.03 -0.98 -8.35
CA ILE A 130 -0.10 -0.43 -9.72
C ILE A 130 1.16 0.33 -10.06
N ALA A 131 1.93 -0.23 -10.99
CA ALA A 131 3.14 0.37 -11.54
C ALA A 131 2.91 0.73 -13.00
N ARG A 132 3.44 1.88 -13.44
CA ARG A 132 3.46 2.26 -14.86
C ARG A 132 4.33 1.27 -15.64
N LEU A 133 3.90 0.91 -16.85
CA LEU A 133 4.69 0.03 -17.71
C LEU A 133 5.91 0.78 -18.25
N PRO A 134 7.06 0.10 -18.48
CA PRO A 134 8.27 0.72 -19.01
C PRO A 134 8.07 1.45 -20.35
N GLY A 135 7.07 1.05 -21.15
CA GLY A 135 6.76 1.63 -22.46
C GLY A 135 6.12 3.03 -22.41
N GLU A 136 5.30 3.33 -21.41
CA GLU A 136 4.67 4.65 -21.26
C GLU A 136 5.66 5.72 -20.76
N ALA A 137 6.68 5.31 -20.01
CA ALA A 137 7.71 6.21 -19.52
C ALA A 137 8.50 6.87 -20.68
N LYS A 138 8.77 6.11 -21.76
CA LYS A 138 9.45 6.65 -22.95
C LYS A 138 8.58 7.62 -23.75
N ALA A 139 7.26 7.40 -23.81
CA ALA A 139 6.34 8.29 -24.53
C ALA A 139 6.17 9.65 -23.82
N ALA A 140 6.20 9.66 -22.48
CA ALA A 140 6.15 10.90 -21.69
C ALA A 140 7.45 11.72 -21.78
N GLU A 141 8.60 11.08 -21.96
CA GLU A 141 9.88 11.76 -22.19
C GLU A 141 10.05 12.25 -23.63
N GLN A 142 9.56 11.51 -24.63
CA GLN A 142 9.68 11.89 -26.04
C GLN A 142 8.68 12.96 -26.50
N GLY A 143 7.61 13.23 -25.74
CA GLY A 143 6.66 14.32 -26.01
C GLY A 143 7.11 15.71 -25.53
N LYS A 144 8.34 15.83 -24.99
CA LYS A 144 8.95 17.10 -24.55
C LYS A 144 10.14 17.53 -25.41
N GLY A 145 10.27 16.99 -26.63
CA GLY A 145 11.28 17.38 -27.62
C GLY A 145 10.73 18.40 -28.60
#